data_AF-A0AB34GL63-F1
#
_entry.id   AF-A0AB34GL63-F1
#
_cell.length_a   1.000
_cell.length_b   1.000
_cell.length_c   1.000
_cell.angle_alpha   90.00
_cell.angle_beta   90.00
_cell.angle_gamma   90.00
#
_symmetry.space_group_name_H-M   'P 1'
#
loop_
_entity.id
_entity.type
_entity.pdbx_description
1 polymer ?
#
loop_
_entity_poly.entity_id
_entity_poly.type
_entity_poly.pdbx_seq_one_letter_code
_entity_poly.pdbx_strand_id
1 'polypeptide(L)'
;MISGKEPRETPVTKETERYFIRNGRQRLQASTSLAVPGSDVTPKFRFRLGRRAAVSPVTLRYTCVRQVVAAVAWTLWIELCRMYDYHVLDMIEVGIEKFVSLKDIKNSKCPEGTKPMLIFAGDDFDVTEDYRRLKNLLIDFFRGPTVSNVRLAGLEYVLHFTALNGKIYFRSYKLLLKKSGCRTPRIELEEMGPSMDLVLRRTHLASDDLYKLSMKMPKALKPKKKKNVSHDTFGTTYGRIHMQKQDLSKLQTRKMKGLKKRPAERKAEDQEKKSKRIKKD
;
A
#
# COMPACT_ATOMS: atom_id res chain seq x y z
N MET A 1 42.25 -32.42 -17.50
CA MET A 1 41.20 -33.25 -18.13
C MET A 1 40.19 -33.65 -17.06
N ILE A 2 39.12 -32.87 -16.88
CA ILE A 2 37.91 -33.31 -16.16
C ILE A 2 36.74 -32.63 -16.87
N SER A 3 35.99 -33.40 -17.66
CA SER A 3 34.84 -32.97 -18.46
C SER A 3 33.58 -32.94 -17.58
N GLY A 4 33.03 -31.76 -17.32
CA GLY A 4 31.73 -31.59 -16.66
C GLY A 4 30.58 -31.83 -17.64
N LYS A 5 29.81 -32.89 -17.42
CA LYS A 5 28.56 -33.20 -18.14
C LYS A 5 27.44 -32.25 -17.67
N GLU A 6 26.72 -31.65 -18.61
CA GLU A 6 25.43 -30.99 -18.37
C GLU A 6 24.36 -32.01 -17.93
N PRO A 7 23.49 -31.69 -16.96
CA PRO A 7 22.39 -32.56 -16.59
C PRO A 7 21.22 -32.45 -17.58
N ARG A 8 20.73 -33.61 -18.05
CA ARG A 8 19.56 -33.77 -18.92
C ARG A 8 18.28 -33.50 -18.12
N GLU A 9 17.40 -32.65 -18.66
CA GLU A 9 16.05 -32.43 -18.14
C GLU A 9 15.15 -33.65 -18.39
N THR A 10 14.51 -34.16 -17.34
CA THR A 10 13.46 -35.19 -17.43
C THR A 10 12.08 -34.54 -17.54
N PRO A 11 11.19 -34.98 -18.45
CA PRO A 11 9.87 -34.39 -18.61
C PRO A 11 8.94 -34.75 -17.43
N VAL A 12 8.37 -33.71 -16.82
CA VAL A 12 7.36 -33.83 -15.75
C VAL A 12 6.04 -34.31 -16.36
N THR A 13 5.60 -35.50 -15.97
CA THR A 13 4.29 -36.07 -16.29
C THR A 13 3.19 -35.26 -15.59
N LYS A 14 2.23 -34.73 -16.36
CA LYS A 14 1.05 -34.03 -15.83
C LYS A 14 0.03 -35.04 -15.34
N GLU A 15 -0.15 -35.15 -14.03
CA GLU A 15 -1.31 -35.83 -13.43
C GLU A 15 -2.57 -34.97 -13.64
N THR A 16 -3.53 -35.50 -14.39
CA THR A 16 -4.88 -34.94 -14.52
C THR A 16 -5.79 -35.56 -13.46
N GLU A 17 -6.10 -34.81 -12.40
CA GLU A 17 -7.19 -35.15 -11.48
C GLU A 17 -8.54 -34.95 -12.17
N ARG A 18 -9.34 -36.02 -12.19
CA ARG A 18 -10.72 -36.04 -12.69
C ARG A 18 -11.67 -35.76 -11.53
N TYR A 19 -12.42 -34.66 -11.58
CA TYR A 19 -13.60 -34.48 -10.73
C TYR A 19 -14.87 -34.78 -11.53
N PHE A 20 -15.61 -35.79 -11.05
CA PHE A 20 -16.95 -36.17 -11.49
C PHE A 20 -17.97 -35.21 -10.87
N ILE A 21 -18.74 -34.49 -11.69
CA ILE A 21 -20.05 -33.96 -11.27
C ILE A 21 -21.09 -34.31 -12.35
N ARG A 22 -21.96 -35.26 -12.00
CA ARG A 22 -23.24 -35.52 -12.68
C ARG A 22 -24.24 -34.48 -12.20
N ASN A 23 -24.78 -33.68 -13.12
CA ASN A 23 -26.21 -33.65 -13.44
C ASN A 23 -26.49 -32.57 -14.50
N GLY A 24 -27.33 -32.94 -15.45
CA GLY A 24 -27.48 -32.26 -16.73
C GLY A 24 -28.42 -31.08 -16.71
N ARG A 25 -28.23 -30.18 -17.67
CA ARG A 25 -29.18 -29.94 -18.76
C ARG A 25 -28.63 -28.89 -19.73
N GLN A 26 -28.87 -29.18 -21.00
CA GLN A 26 -28.85 -28.32 -22.18
C GLN A 26 -27.52 -28.11 -22.91
N ARG A 27 -27.60 -28.58 -24.16
CA ARG A 27 -26.63 -28.69 -25.23
C ARG A 27 -26.71 -27.38 -26.02
N LEU A 28 -25.65 -26.59 -26.03
CA LEU A 28 -25.41 -25.59 -27.07
C LEU A 28 -24.08 -25.95 -27.73
N GLN A 29 -24.15 -26.20 -29.03
CA GLN A 29 -22.98 -26.47 -29.86
C GLN A 29 -22.15 -25.19 -29.99
N ALA A 30 -20.88 -25.26 -29.62
CA ALA A 30 -19.88 -24.28 -30.00
C ALA A 30 -18.72 -25.04 -30.64
N SER A 31 -18.63 -25.00 -31.96
CA SER A 31 -17.46 -25.44 -32.70
C SER A 31 -16.30 -24.50 -32.36
N THR A 32 -15.27 -25.04 -31.72
CA THR A 32 -13.99 -24.34 -31.53
C THR A 32 -12.99 -25.02 -32.43
N SER A 33 -12.63 -24.38 -33.54
CA SER A 33 -11.48 -24.81 -34.36
C SER A 33 -10.19 -24.48 -33.60
N LEU A 34 -9.34 -25.50 -33.42
CA LEU A 34 -7.98 -25.37 -32.92
C LEU A 34 -7.14 -24.57 -33.93
N ALA A 35 -6.49 -23.50 -33.48
CA ALA A 35 -5.44 -22.81 -34.24
C ALA A 35 -4.08 -23.44 -33.94
N VAL A 36 -3.35 -23.77 -35.02
CA VAL A 36 -1.98 -24.27 -35.07
C VAL A 36 -0.99 -23.16 -34.63
N PRO A 37 0.11 -23.47 -33.91
CA PRO A 37 1.08 -22.47 -33.49
C PRO A 37 1.98 -22.06 -34.65
N GLY A 38 2.08 -20.75 -34.92
CA GLY A 38 3.02 -20.19 -35.90
C GLY A 38 2.40 -19.18 -36.87
N SER A 39 1.96 -18.02 -36.38
CA SER A 39 1.87 -16.80 -37.20
C SER A 39 1.89 -15.58 -36.29
N ASP A 40 2.84 -14.68 -36.57
CA ASP A 40 2.92 -13.34 -36.00
C ASP A 40 1.69 -12.53 -36.42
N VAL A 41 0.77 -12.31 -35.49
CA VAL A 41 -0.33 -11.35 -35.68
C VAL A 41 -0.43 -10.47 -34.43
N THR A 42 0.24 -9.32 -34.50
CA THR A 42 0.06 -8.21 -33.54
C THR A 42 -1.43 -7.84 -33.45
N PRO A 43 -2.02 -7.67 -32.25
CA PRO A 43 -3.40 -7.19 -32.15
C PRO A 43 -3.46 -5.71 -32.55
N LYS A 44 -3.85 -5.44 -33.80
CA LYS A 44 -4.24 -4.10 -34.25
C LYS A 44 -5.58 -3.72 -33.64
N PHE A 45 -5.58 -2.94 -32.57
CA PHE A 45 -6.77 -2.21 -32.12
C PHE A 45 -7.11 -1.12 -33.15
N ARG A 46 -8.02 -1.44 -34.08
CA ARG A 46 -8.59 -0.52 -35.06
C ARG A 46 -9.90 0.03 -34.49
N PHE A 47 -9.89 1.26 -33.97
CA PHE A 47 -11.13 1.97 -33.64
C PHE A 47 -11.89 2.27 -34.93
N ARG A 48 -13.03 1.60 -35.13
CA ARG A 48 -13.98 1.91 -36.19
C ARG A 48 -15.02 2.87 -35.61
N LEU A 49 -15.01 4.12 -36.09
CA LEU A 49 -16.01 5.13 -35.75
C LEU A 49 -17.37 4.70 -36.33
N GLY A 50 -18.21 4.07 -35.52
CA GLY A 50 -19.61 3.76 -35.83
C GLY A 50 -20.52 4.72 -35.06
N ARG A 51 -21.28 5.54 -35.79
CA ARG A 51 -22.29 6.45 -35.23
C ARG A 51 -23.41 5.64 -34.57
N ARG A 52 -23.71 6.00 -33.32
CA ARG A 52 -24.95 5.86 -32.51
C ARG A 52 -24.58 5.37 -31.12
N ALA A 53 -24.65 6.29 -30.16
CA ALA A 53 -24.59 5.98 -28.74
C ALA A 53 -25.82 5.14 -28.36
N ALA A 54 -25.63 3.84 -28.22
CA ALA A 54 -26.51 2.99 -27.43
C ALA A 54 -25.80 2.77 -26.09
N VAL A 55 -26.36 3.36 -25.03
CA VAL A 55 -25.97 3.04 -23.66
C VAL A 55 -26.38 1.59 -23.43
N SER A 56 -25.44 0.67 -23.57
CA SER A 56 -25.62 -0.71 -23.16
C SER A 56 -25.26 -0.80 -21.67
N PRO A 57 -26.09 -1.45 -20.83
CA PRO A 57 -25.72 -1.70 -19.45
C PRO A 57 -24.72 -2.86 -19.44
N VAL A 58 -23.46 -2.56 -19.75
CA VAL A 58 -22.34 -3.50 -19.54
C VAL A 58 -21.92 -3.40 -18.08
N THR A 59 -22.83 -3.76 -17.19
CA THR A 59 -22.59 -3.80 -15.74
C THR A 59 -23.05 -5.15 -15.22
N LEU A 60 -22.47 -6.26 -15.69
CA LEU A 60 -22.80 -7.57 -15.08
C LEU A 60 -21.79 -8.72 -15.25
N ARG A 61 -20.60 -8.55 -15.85
CA ARG A 61 -19.65 -9.68 -15.98
C ARG A 61 -18.17 -9.38 -15.76
N TYR A 62 -17.82 -8.23 -15.19
CA TYR A 62 -16.47 -8.02 -14.69
C TYR A 62 -16.59 -7.56 -13.24
N THR A 63 -15.92 -8.26 -12.34
CA THR A 63 -15.58 -7.79 -10.98
C THR A 63 -14.61 -6.61 -11.06
N CYS A 64 -14.91 -5.62 -11.89
CA CYS A 64 -14.07 -4.47 -12.14
C CYS A 64 -14.42 -3.41 -11.09
N VAL A 65 -13.65 -3.38 -10.00
CA VAL A 65 -13.79 -2.40 -8.91
C VAL A 65 -13.46 -0.96 -9.37
N ARG A 66 -12.88 -0.81 -10.57
CA ARG A 66 -12.40 0.45 -11.14
C ARG A 66 -12.92 0.62 -12.55
N GLN A 67 -13.72 1.65 -12.77
CA GLN A 67 -14.26 1.96 -14.09
C GLN A 67 -13.72 3.30 -14.58
N VAL A 68 -13.35 3.33 -15.85
CA VAL A 68 -12.98 4.54 -16.59
C VAL A 68 -13.99 4.66 -17.72
N VAL A 69 -14.80 5.72 -17.73
CA VAL A 69 -15.70 6.04 -18.84
C VAL A 69 -15.18 7.28 -19.54
N ALA A 70 -14.99 7.18 -20.85
CA ALA A 70 -14.67 8.32 -21.71
C ALA A 70 -15.91 8.64 -22.55
N ALA A 71 -16.46 9.84 -22.41
CA ALA A 71 -17.57 10.32 -23.23
C ALA A 71 -17.10 11.45 -24.14
N VAL A 72 -17.61 11.44 -25.37
CA VAL A 72 -17.15 12.35 -26.44
C VAL A 72 -18.29 13.30 -26.81
N ALA A 73 -18.19 14.54 -26.32
CA ALA A 73 -18.89 15.69 -26.89
C ALA A 73 -17.97 16.92 -26.77
N TRP A 74 -17.15 17.16 -27.80
CA TRP A 74 -16.29 18.36 -28.00
C TRP A 74 -15.23 18.69 -26.92
N THR A 75 -15.33 18.13 -25.72
CA THR A 75 -14.36 18.22 -24.62
C THR A 75 -13.99 16.80 -24.23
N LEU A 76 -12.71 16.49 -24.06
CA LEU A 76 -12.27 15.17 -23.60
C LEU A 76 -12.36 15.13 -22.08
N TRP A 77 -13.17 14.25 -21.51
CA TRP A 77 -13.21 14.02 -20.07
C TRP A 77 -13.15 12.54 -19.74
N ILE A 78 -12.65 12.25 -18.54
CA ILE A 78 -12.50 10.93 -17.96
C ILE A 78 -13.30 10.88 -16.67
N GLU A 79 -14.19 9.90 -16.55
CA GLU A 79 -14.89 9.60 -15.30
C GLU A 79 -14.20 8.44 -14.59
N LEU A 80 -13.71 8.68 -13.38
CA LEU A 80 -13.11 7.68 -12.51
C LEU A 80 -14.11 7.30 -11.42
N CYS A 81 -14.44 6.02 -11.32
CA CYS A 81 -15.38 5.50 -10.33
C CYS A 81 -14.80 4.33 -9.53
N ARG A 82 -15.06 4.31 -8.21
CA ARG A 82 -14.83 3.17 -7.32
C ARG A 82 -16.15 2.64 -6.79
N MET A 83 -16.26 1.31 -6.75
CA MET A 83 -17.37 0.62 -6.13
C MET A 83 -16.97 0.00 -4.79
N TYR A 84 -17.89 0.01 -3.84
CA TYR A 84 -17.80 -0.72 -2.59
C TYR A 84 -19.08 -1.52 -2.39
N ASP A 85 -18.96 -2.85 -2.28
CA ASP A 85 -20.09 -3.77 -2.14
C ASP A 85 -21.23 -3.53 -3.16
N TYR A 86 -20.86 -3.43 -4.44
CA TYR A 86 -21.74 -3.12 -5.58
C TYR A 86 -22.43 -1.75 -5.56
N HIS A 87 -22.13 -0.91 -4.57
CA HIS A 87 -22.59 0.48 -4.52
C HIS A 87 -21.47 1.42 -4.99
N VAL A 88 -21.84 2.54 -5.61
CA VAL A 88 -20.89 3.58 -5.99
C VAL A 88 -20.38 4.25 -4.70
N LEU A 89 -19.05 4.25 -4.52
CA LEU A 89 -18.42 4.95 -3.41
C LEU A 89 -18.09 6.38 -3.82
N ASP A 90 -17.12 6.54 -4.73
CA ASP A 90 -16.73 7.86 -5.22
C ASP A 90 -16.72 7.86 -6.75
N MET A 91 -17.25 8.94 -7.33
CA MET A 91 -17.21 9.19 -8.77
C MET A 91 -16.67 10.61 -9.00
N ILE A 92 -15.62 10.72 -9.80
CA ILE A 92 -14.94 11.98 -10.10
C ILE A 92 -14.76 12.10 -11.60
N GLU A 93 -15.30 13.17 -12.16
CA GLU A 93 -15.07 13.56 -13.55
C GLU A 93 -13.88 14.50 -13.64
N VAL A 94 -12.97 14.19 -14.55
CA VAL A 94 -11.75 14.92 -14.80
C VAL A 94 -11.70 15.31 -16.28
N GLY A 95 -11.75 16.61 -16.57
CA GLY A 95 -11.54 17.14 -17.92
C GLY A 95 -10.07 17.11 -18.29
N ILE A 96 -9.76 16.78 -19.55
CA ILE A 96 -8.41 16.84 -20.11
C ILE A 96 -8.33 18.09 -21.00
N GLU A 97 -7.48 19.04 -20.64
CA GLU A 97 -7.23 20.23 -21.45
C GLU A 97 -6.13 19.99 -22.48
N LYS A 98 -4.98 19.51 -22.00
CA LYS A 98 -3.81 19.22 -22.83
C LYS A 98 -3.48 17.75 -22.73
N PHE A 99 -3.20 17.11 -23.86
CA PHE A 99 -2.80 15.72 -23.92
C PHE A 99 -1.65 15.54 -24.91
N VAL A 100 -0.55 14.97 -24.43
CA VAL A 100 0.59 14.54 -25.24
C VAL A 100 0.71 13.03 -25.11
N SER A 101 0.66 12.33 -26.24
CA SER A 101 0.67 10.88 -26.27
C SER A 101 2.07 10.32 -26.08
N LEU A 102 2.15 9.03 -25.72
CA LEU A 102 3.42 8.30 -25.64
C LEU A 102 4.19 8.30 -26.98
N LYS A 103 3.50 8.41 -28.12
CA LYS A 103 4.11 8.36 -29.45
C LYS A 103 4.83 9.65 -29.82
N ASP A 104 4.34 10.77 -29.29
CA ASP A 104 4.87 12.09 -29.61
C ASP A 104 6.21 12.34 -28.91
N ILE A 105 6.44 11.68 -27.77
CA ILE A 105 7.66 11.79 -27.00
C ILE A 105 8.66 10.70 -27.45
N LYS A 106 9.70 11.12 -28.17
CA LYS A 106 10.75 10.26 -28.75
C LYS A 106 11.79 9.79 -27.71
N ASN A 107 11.34 9.16 -26.64
CA ASN A 107 12.20 8.65 -25.57
C ASN A 107 12.00 7.16 -25.32
N SER A 108 13.01 6.53 -24.70
CA SER A 108 12.99 5.10 -24.39
C SER A 108 11.87 4.76 -23.40
N LYS A 109 11.02 3.78 -23.74
CA LYS A 109 9.86 3.42 -22.92
C LYS A 109 10.23 2.40 -21.83
N CYS A 110 9.34 2.26 -20.85
CA CYS A 110 9.46 1.27 -19.79
C CYS A 110 8.70 -0.01 -20.16
N PRO A 111 9.16 -1.18 -19.69
CA PRO A 111 8.45 -2.45 -19.88
C PRO A 111 7.10 -2.45 -19.13
N GLU A 112 6.18 -3.24 -19.66
CA GLU A 112 4.84 -3.39 -19.10
C GLU A 112 4.88 -4.18 -17.78
N GLY A 113 4.04 -3.80 -16.82
CA GLY A 113 3.92 -4.50 -15.54
C GLY A 113 4.89 -4.07 -14.44
N THR A 114 5.81 -3.13 -14.72
CA THR A 114 6.65 -2.52 -13.68
C THR A 114 5.80 -1.69 -12.71
N LYS A 115 6.14 -1.75 -11.42
CA LYS A 115 5.45 -0.98 -10.39
C LYS A 115 5.87 0.50 -10.45
N PRO A 116 4.94 1.45 -10.68
CA PRO A 116 5.27 2.87 -10.72
C PRO A 116 5.61 3.39 -9.32
N MET A 117 6.52 4.36 -9.26
CA MET A 117 6.62 5.24 -8.09
C MET A 117 5.66 6.40 -8.26
N LEU A 118 4.93 6.76 -7.20
CA LEU A 118 3.95 7.84 -7.24
C LEU A 118 4.49 9.03 -6.44
N ILE A 119 4.48 10.21 -7.05
CA ILE A 119 4.81 11.47 -6.38
C ILE A 119 3.61 12.39 -6.51
N PHE A 120 3.14 12.90 -5.37
CA PHE A 120 2.10 13.93 -5.30
C PHE A 120 2.75 15.20 -4.76
N ALA A 121 2.70 16.26 -5.55
CA ALA A 121 3.23 17.57 -5.22
C ALA A 121 2.10 18.61 -5.22
N GLY A 122 2.14 19.55 -4.28
CA GLY A 122 1.13 20.58 -4.10
C GLY A 122 0.26 20.35 -2.86
N ASP A 123 0.01 21.44 -2.12
CA ASP A 123 -0.68 21.41 -0.83
C ASP A 123 -2.19 21.19 -0.98
N ASP A 124 -2.75 21.51 -2.16
CA ASP A 124 -4.17 21.33 -2.49
C ASP A 124 -4.65 19.89 -2.26
N PHE A 125 -3.76 18.90 -2.44
CA PHE A 125 -4.03 17.49 -2.21
C PHE A 125 -4.35 17.12 -0.75
N ASP A 126 -3.91 17.93 0.21
CA ASP A 126 -4.10 17.67 1.62
C ASP A 126 -5.10 18.67 2.26
N VAL A 127 -5.33 19.83 1.62
CA VAL A 127 -6.27 20.86 2.09
C VAL A 127 -7.73 20.56 1.72
N THR A 128 -8.00 20.26 0.45
CA THR A 128 -9.39 20.13 -0.05
C THR A 128 -9.82 18.67 -0.09
N GLU A 129 -11.05 18.38 0.37
CA GLU A 129 -11.57 17.01 0.42
C GLU A 129 -11.60 16.34 -0.97
N ASP A 130 -12.03 17.07 -2.01
CA ASP A 130 -12.10 16.55 -3.38
C ASP A 130 -10.73 16.07 -3.88
N TYR A 131 -9.68 16.87 -3.69
CA TYR A 131 -8.32 16.54 -4.08
C TYR A 131 -7.74 15.41 -3.22
N ARG A 132 -8.07 15.35 -1.93
CA ARG A 132 -7.69 14.23 -1.05
C ARG A 132 -8.32 12.91 -1.50
N ARG A 133 -9.59 12.94 -1.88
CA ARG A 133 -10.31 11.77 -2.42
C ARG A 133 -9.76 11.35 -3.77
N LEU A 134 -9.45 12.31 -4.63
CA LEU A 134 -8.81 12.05 -5.92
C LEU A 134 -7.40 11.45 -5.74
N LYS A 135 -6.56 11.98 -4.84
CA LYS A 135 -5.25 11.41 -4.50
C LYS A 135 -5.38 9.95 -4.09
N ASN A 136 -6.33 9.63 -3.20
CA ASN A 136 -6.61 8.25 -2.80
C ASN A 136 -7.08 7.37 -3.96
N LEU A 137 -7.89 7.91 -4.88
CA LEU A 137 -8.37 7.22 -6.06
C LEU A 137 -7.22 6.89 -7.04
N LEU A 138 -6.33 7.86 -7.29
CA LEU A 138 -5.16 7.72 -8.17
C LEU A 138 -4.14 6.74 -7.57
N ILE A 139 -3.89 6.80 -6.26
CA ILE A 139 -3.03 5.83 -5.56
C ILE A 139 -3.59 4.42 -5.75
N ASP A 140 -4.89 4.23 -5.53
CA ASP A 140 -5.48 2.91 -5.70
C ASP A 140 -5.33 2.46 -7.16
N PHE A 141 -5.66 3.31 -8.13
CA PHE A 141 -5.56 3.00 -9.56
C PHE A 141 -4.15 2.56 -9.99
N PHE A 142 -3.11 3.31 -9.60
CA PHE A 142 -1.74 3.10 -10.09
C PHE A 142 -0.85 2.22 -9.19
N ARG A 143 -1.22 1.90 -7.94
CA ARG A 143 -0.31 1.15 -7.03
C ARG A 143 0.03 -0.27 -7.47
N GLY A 144 -0.82 -0.92 -8.26
CA GLY A 144 -0.69 -2.33 -8.63
C GLY A 144 -0.72 -3.30 -7.42
N PRO A 145 -0.01 -4.45 -7.47
CA PRO A 145 0.00 -5.43 -6.39
C PRO A 145 0.77 -4.96 -5.15
N THR A 146 0.32 -5.39 -3.97
CA THR A 146 1.02 -5.19 -2.69
C THR A 146 2.15 -6.20 -2.57
N VAL A 147 3.39 -5.72 -2.55
CA VAL A 147 4.60 -6.53 -2.42
C VAL A 147 5.41 -6.05 -1.22
N SER A 148 6.03 -6.96 -0.48
CA SER A 148 6.85 -6.65 0.69
C SER A 148 8.22 -6.08 0.30
N ASN A 149 8.82 -6.61 -0.77
CA ASN A 149 10.14 -6.23 -1.25
C ASN A 149 10.09 -5.87 -2.73
N VAL A 150 10.88 -4.88 -3.13
CA VAL A 150 11.00 -4.41 -4.51
C VAL A 150 12.47 -4.43 -4.90
N ARG A 151 12.77 -4.88 -6.14
CA ARG A 151 14.13 -4.84 -6.68
C ARG A 151 14.47 -3.42 -7.14
N LEU A 152 15.71 -2.97 -6.91
CA LEU A 152 16.17 -1.65 -7.35
C LEU A 152 16.08 -1.48 -8.87
N ALA A 153 16.39 -2.52 -9.63
CA ALA A 153 16.23 -2.52 -11.10
C ALA A 153 14.77 -2.42 -11.55
N GLY A 154 13.79 -2.67 -10.66
CA GLY A 154 12.37 -2.51 -10.95
C GLY A 154 11.84 -1.10 -10.68
N LEU A 155 12.69 -0.14 -10.28
CA LEU A 155 12.32 1.26 -10.09
C LEU A 155 12.63 2.07 -11.34
N GLU A 156 11.82 1.86 -12.38
CA GLU A 156 12.13 2.38 -13.72
C GLU A 156 11.44 3.72 -14.04
N TYR A 157 10.24 3.96 -13.49
CA TYR A 157 9.48 5.17 -13.80
C TYR A 157 8.69 5.72 -12.62
N VAL A 158 8.45 7.03 -12.67
CA VAL A 158 7.68 7.83 -11.72
C VAL A 158 6.48 8.43 -12.43
N LEU A 159 5.32 8.30 -11.80
CA LEU A 159 4.15 9.10 -12.09
C LEU A 159 4.11 10.28 -11.12
N HIS A 160 4.20 11.48 -11.68
CA HIS A 160 4.19 12.72 -10.94
C HIS A 160 2.86 13.43 -11.15
N PHE A 161 2.18 13.72 -10.04
CA PHE A 161 0.95 14.49 -9.99
C PHE A 161 1.25 15.80 -9.28
N THR A 162 1.13 16.92 -9.98
CA THR A 162 1.29 18.24 -9.37
C THR A 162 -0.05 18.97 -9.36
N ALA A 163 -0.55 19.36 -8.20
CA ALA A 163 -1.70 20.25 -8.10
C ALA A 163 -1.20 21.69 -7.99
N LEU A 164 -1.64 22.54 -8.93
CA LEU A 164 -1.30 23.96 -8.95
C LEU A 164 -2.44 24.76 -9.60
N ASN A 165 -2.89 25.82 -8.95
CA ASN A 165 -3.90 26.75 -9.47
C ASN A 165 -5.20 26.06 -9.93
N GLY A 166 -5.66 25.04 -9.19
CA GLY A 166 -6.88 24.30 -9.53
C GLY A 166 -6.75 23.34 -10.72
N LYS A 167 -5.53 23.11 -11.22
CA LYS A 167 -5.22 22.13 -12.26
C LYS A 167 -4.30 21.05 -11.71
N ILE A 168 -4.43 19.85 -12.25
CA ILE A 168 -3.61 18.70 -11.89
C ILE A 168 -2.79 18.31 -13.10
N TYR A 169 -1.47 18.46 -12.99
CA TYR A 169 -0.54 18.05 -14.02
C TYR A 169 -0.17 16.60 -13.79
N PHE A 170 -0.56 15.73 -14.72
CA PHE A 170 -0.08 14.36 -14.77
C PHE A 170 1.11 14.26 -15.71
N ARG A 171 2.25 13.83 -15.17
CA ARG A 171 3.50 13.65 -15.90
C ARG A 171 4.09 12.28 -15.58
N SER A 172 4.73 11.69 -16.57
CA SER A 172 5.36 10.38 -16.45
C SER A 172 6.82 10.49 -16.87
N TYR A 173 7.71 10.16 -15.93
CA TYR A 173 9.15 10.27 -16.07
C TYR A 173 9.81 8.91 -15.93
N LYS A 174 10.77 8.63 -16.80
CA LYS A 174 11.70 7.52 -16.68
C LYS A 174 12.87 7.93 -15.79
N LEU A 175 13.33 7.00 -14.94
CA LEU A 175 14.50 7.22 -14.09
C LEU A 175 15.77 6.77 -14.80
N LEU A 176 16.77 7.63 -14.74
CA LEU A 176 18.14 7.36 -15.14
C LEU A 176 19.01 7.44 -13.88
N LEU A 177 19.54 6.28 -13.47
CA LEU A 177 20.44 6.18 -12.32
C LEU A 177 21.88 6.43 -12.80
N LYS A 178 22.43 7.59 -12.48
CA LYS A 178 23.83 7.95 -12.76
C LYS A 178 24.72 7.66 -11.55
N LYS A 179 26.00 7.36 -11.82
CA LYS A 179 27.02 7.17 -10.78
C LYS A 179 27.26 8.49 -10.04
N SER A 180 27.17 8.46 -8.71
CA SER A 180 27.30 9.64 -7.83
C SER A 180 28.55 9.62 -6.94
N GLY A 181 29.27 8.49 -6.86
CA GLY A 181 30.40 8.31 -5.93
C GLY A 181 29.98 7.94 -4.49
N CYS A 182 28.69 8.02 -4.16
CA CYS A 182 28.12 7.61 -2.88
C CYS A 182 27.33 6.30 -3.02
N ARG A 183 26.87 5.73 -1.89
CA ARG A 183 26.01 4.54 -1.87
C ARG A 183 24.67 4.75 -2.59
N THR A 184 24.18 5.98 -2.65
CA THR A 184 22.93 6.37 -3.31
C THR A 184 23.22 6.94 -4.71
N PRO A 185 22.66 6.38 -5.80
CA PRO A 185 22.88 6.89 -7.15
C PRO A 185 22.28 8.28 -7.35
N ARG A 186 22.83 9.05 -8.30
CA ARG A 186 22.24 10.34 -8.70
C ARG A 186 21.08 10.06 -9.65
N ILE A 187 19.91 10.59 -9.34
CA ILE A 187 18.69 10.36 -10.12
C ILE A 187 18.53 11.50 -11.12
N GLU A 188 18.40 11.16 -12.40
CA GLU A 188 17.98 12.06 -13.46
C GLU A 188 16.66 11.57 -14.04
N LEU A 189 15.81 12.49 -14.48
CA LEU A 189 14.48 12.18 -14.98
C LEU A 189 14.40 12.52 -16.47
N GLU A 190 13.87 11.59 -17.26
CA GLU A 190 13.62 11.77 -18.68
C GLU A 190 12.10 11.66 -18.92
N GLU A 191 11.49 12.61 -19.64
CA GLU A 191 10.05 12.55 -19.91
C GLU A 191 9.71 11.37 -20.80
N MET A 192 8.83 10.47 -20.35
CA MET A 192 8.40 9.31 -21.13
C MET A 192 7.02 9.51 -21.74
N GLY A 193 6.15 10.24 -21.02
CA GLY A 193 4.72 10.34 -21.29
C GLY A 193 3.89 9.19 -20.72
N PRO A 194 2.56 9.23 -20.82
CA PRO A 194 1.76 10.34 -21.37
C PRO A 194 1.74 11.55 -20.42
N SER A 195 1.55 12.73 -20.99
CA SER A 195 1.57 14.01 -20.28
C SER A 195 0.23 14.68 -20.50
N MET A 196 -0.53 14.92 -19.43
CA MET A 196 -1.84 15.55 -19.54
C MET A 196 -2.16 16.51 -18.40
N ASP A 197 -2.94 17.53 -18.75
CA ASP A 197 -3.38 18.58 -17.84
C ASP A 197 -4.85 18.32 -17.52
N LEU A 198 -5.10 18.04 -16.26
CA LEU A 198 -6.37 17.56 -15.73
C LEU A 198 -7.05 18.68 -14.96
N VAL A 199 -8.36 18.82 -15.16
CA VAL A 199 -9.20 19.78 -14.43
C VAL A 199 -10.34 19.02 -13.77
N LEU A 200 -10.53 19.24 -12.48
CA LEU A 200 -11.66 18.67 -11.76
C LEU A 200 -12.97 19.28 -12.28
N ARG A 201 -13.95 18.41 -12.55
CA ARG A 201 -15.28 18.80 -13.02
C ARG A 201 -16.30 18.44 -11.95
N ARG A 202 -17.15 17.44 -12.19
CA ARG A 202 -18.16 16.99 -11.24
C ARG A 202 -17.56 15.98 -10.26
N THR A 203 -17.89 16.12 -8.99
CA THR A 203 -17.55 15.16 -7.93
C THR A 203 -18.84 14.65 -7.29
N HIS A 204 -18.92 13.33 -7.11
CA HIS A 204 -19.95 12.66 -6.34
C HIS A 204 -19.25 11.79 -5.30
N LEU A 205 -19.04 12.37 -4.12
CA LEU A 205 -18.34 11.74 -3.01
C LEU A 205 -19.31 10.93 -2.14
N ALA A 206 -18.83 9.81 -1.58
CA ALA A 206 -19.58 9.05 -0.58
C ALA A 206 -19.78 9.85 0.70
N SER A 207 -20.85 9.53 1.44
CA SER A 207 -21.02 9.98 2.82
C SER A 207 -19.89 9.47 3.72
N ASP A 208 -19.59 10.23 4.77
CA ASP A 208 -18.48 9.91 5.67
C ASP A 208 -18.63 8.55 6.36
N ASP A 209 -19.87 8.12 6.64
CA ASP A 209 -20.11 6.84 7.29
C ASP A 209 -19.89 5.65 6.35
N LEU A 210 -20.33 5.77 5.09
CA LEU A 210 -20.03 4.77 4.05
C LEU A 210 -18.52 4.69 3.80
N TYR A 211 -17.84 5.84 3.77
CA TYR A 211 -16.40 5.90 3.59
C TYR A 211 -15.64 5.24 4.75
N LYS A 212 -16.00 5.54 6.00
CA LYS A 212 -15.41 4.88 7.19
C LYS A 212 -15.65 3.37 7.17
N LEU A 213 -16.84 2.94 6.75
CA LEU A 213 -17.17 1.52 6.63
C LEU A 213 -16.30 0.84 5.57
N SER A 214 -16.07 1.51 4.42
CA SER A 214 -15.19 1.00 3.36
C SER A 214 -13.73 0.83 3.78
N MET A 215 -13.25 1.65 4.72
CA MET A 215 -11.88 1.61 5.26
C MET A 215 -11.68 0.57 6.37
N LYS A 216 -12.73 -0.13 6.79
CA LYS A 216 -12.67 -1.04 7.94
C LYS A 216 -11.87 -2.28 7.60
N MET A 217 -10.69 -2.40 8.20
CA MET A 217 -9.90 -3.63 8.10
C MET A 217 -10.54 -4.78 8.93
N PRO A 218 -10.63 -6.00 8.37
CA PRO A 218 -11.07 -7.18 9.11
C PRO A 218 -10.24 -7.41 10.38
N LYS A 219 -10.90 -7.71 11.49
CA LYS A 219 -10.24 -7.93 12.79
C LYS A 219 -9.22 -9.08 12.77
N ALA A 220 -9.39 -10.05 11.87
CA ALA A 220 -8.46 -11.18 11.71
C ALA A 220 -7.10 -10.75 11.12
N LEU A 221 -7.09 -9.78 10.21
CA LEU A 221 -5.86 -9.26 9.60
C LEU A 221 -5.10 -8.30 10.53
N LYS A 222 -5.78 -7.70 11.51
CA LYS A 222 -5.18 -6.74 12.43
C LYS A 222 -4.57 -7.47 13.63
N PRO A 223 -3.23 -7.51 13.78
CA PRO A 223 -2.61 -8.17 14.93
C PRO A 223 -2.96 -7.40 16.21
N LYS A 224 -3.65 -8.06 17.14
CA LYS A 224 -3.95 -7.50 18.47
C LYS A 224 -2.71 -7.62 19.34
N LYS A 225 -2.06 -6.50 19.65
CA LYS A 225 -1.00 -6.46 20.66
C LYS A 225 -1.62 -6.72 22.03
N LYS A 226 -1.20 -7.79 22.69
CA LYS A 226 -1.55 -8.07 24.09
C LYS A 226 -0.51 -7.37 24.98
N LYS A 227 -0.98 -6.55 25.92
CA LYS A 227 -0.09 -5.82 26.85
C LYS A 227 0.76 -6.83 27.64
N ASN A 228 2.03 -6.49 27.87
CA ASN A 228 3.00 -7.29 28.63
C ASN A 228 3.38 -8.64 28.02
N VAL A 229 3.00 -8.93 26.77
CA VAL A 229 3.40 -10.15 26.07
C VAL A 229 4.21 -9.74 24.84
N SER A 230 5.44 -10.24 24.74
CA SER A 230 6.34 -10.05 23.59
C SER A 230 6.71 -11.40 22.99
N HIS A 231 6.88 -11.43 21.68
CA HIS A 231 7.35 -12.61 20.95
C HIS A 231 8.78 -12.37 20.50
N ASP A 232 9.63 -13.37 20.67
CA ASP A 232 10.99 -13.39 20.12
C ASP A 232 10.97 -13.63 18.61
N THR A 233 12.09 -13.35 17.96
CA THR A 233 12.38 -13.70 16.56
C THR A 233 12.24 -15.20 16.30
N PHE A 234 12.53 -16.03 17.32
CA PHE A 234 12.34 -17.50 17.28
C PHE A 234 10.93 -17.96 17.67
N GLY A 235 9.99 -17.04 17.94
CA GLY A 235 8.60 -17.37 18.25
C GLY A 235 8.32 -17.73 19.71
N THR A 236 9.32 -17.70 20.59
CA THR A 236 9.11 -17.85 22.04
C THR A 236 8.33 -16.66 22.60
N THR A 237 7.45 -16.92 23.57
CA THR A 237 6.57 -15.90 24.15
C THR A 237 7.09 -15.50 25.53
N TYR A 238 7.44 -14.24 25.71
CA TYR A 238 7.86 -13.67 27.00
C TYR A 238 6.74 -12.81 27.61
N GLY A 239 6.48 -13.02 28.90
CA GLY A 239 5.62 -12.17 29.71
C GLY A 239 6.44 -11.23 30.58
N ARG A 240 6.20 -9.91 30.51
CA ARG A 240 6.81 -8.95 31.45
C ARG A 240 5.92 -8.79 32.67
N ILE A 241 6.45 -9.12 33.84
CA ILE A 241 5.81 -8.88 35.12
C ILE A 241 6.40 -7.60 35.71
N HIS A 242 5.56 -6.59 35.93
CA HIS A 242 5.96 -5.36 36.59
C HIS A 242 5.71 -5.52 38.09
N MET A 243 6.76 -5.88 38.83
CA MET A 243 6.73 -5.90 40.29
C MET A 243 6.64 -4.47 40.83
N GLN A 244 5.72 -4.25 41.77
CA GLN A 244 5.68 -3.01 42.52
C GLN A 244 6.91 -2.92 43.42
N LYS A 245 7.42 -1.69 43.63
CA LYS A 245 8.50 -1.45 44.59
C LYS A 245 8.00 -1.80 45.99
N GLN A 246 8.66 -2.74 46.66
CA GLN A 246 8.30 -3.16 48.01
C GLN A 246 8.93 -2.24 49.04
N ASP A 247 8.10 -1.52 49.81
CA ASP A 247 8.57 -0.65 50.90
C ASP A 247 8.81 -1.47 52.18
N LEU A 248 10.09 -1.72 52.49
CA LEU A 248 10.51 -2.48 53.68
C LEU A 248 10.55 -1.65 54.96
N SER A 249 10.36 -0.33 54.89
CA SER A 249 10.33 0.55 56.08
C SER A 249 9.18 0.23 57.02
N LYS A 250 8.08 -0.34 56.49
CA LYS A 250 6.93 -0.81 57.27
C LYS A 250 7.17 -2.18 57.91
N LEU A 251 8.24 -2.89 57.53
CA LEU A 251 8.54 -4.23 58.04
C LEU A 251 9.12 -4.12 59.45
N GLN A 252 8.28 -4.32 60.47
CA GLN A 252 8.74 -4.46 61.84
C GLN A 252 9.28 -5.87 62.06
N THR A 253 10.58 -5.99 62.32
CA THR A 253 11.20 -7.28 62.67
C THR A 253 10.86 -7.67 64.11
N ARG A 254 10.87 -8.98 64.37
CA ARG A 254 10.68 -9.49 65.73
C ARG A 254 11.79 -8.97 66.65
N LYS A 255 11.40 -8.26 67.71
CA LYS A 255 12.33 -7.66 68.69
C LYS A 255 12.90 -8.72 69.65
N MET A 256 13.85 -9.52 69.15
CA MET A 256 14.54 -10.54 69.93
C MET A 256 15.32 -9.93 71.11
N LYS A 257 15.48 -10.71 72.20
CA LYS A 257 16.15 -10.24 73.43
C LYS A 257 17.60 -9.81 73.18
N GLY A 258 18.31 -10.46 72.25
CA GLY A 258 19.69 -10.12 71.89
C GLY A 258 19.87 -8.81 71.12
N LEU A 259 18.82 -8.31 70.45
CA LEU A 259 18.85 -7.05 69.70
C LEU A 259 18.43 -5.85 70.57
N LYS A 260 18.00 -6.09 71.82
CA LYS A 260 17.65 -5.03 72.77
C LYS A 260 18.94 -4.50 73.41
N LYS A 261 19.30 -3.25 73.10
CA LYS A 261 20.42 -2.53 73.73
C LYS A 261 20.32 -2.61 75.25
N ARG A 262 21.47 -2.85 75.90
CA ARG A 262 21.58 -2.87 77.36
C ARG A 262 21.40 -1.44 77.91
N PRO A 263 20.92 -1.27 79.17
CA PRO A 263 20.64 0.06 79.72
C PRO A 263 21.83 1.02 79.74
N ALA A 264 23.06 0.52 79.91
CA ALA A 264 24.27 1.32 79.95
C ALA A 264 24.58 1.99 78.58
N GLU A 265 24.40 1.25 77.49
CA GLU A 265 24.67 1.72 76.12
C GLU A 265 23.63 2.76 75.66
N ARG A 266 22.38 2.67 76.15
CA ARG A 266 21.34 3.68 75.85
C ARG A 266 21.66 5.04 76.45
N LYS A 267 22.15 5.07 77.70
CA LYS A 267 22.47 6.33 78.42
C LYS A 267 23.61 7.09 77.74
N ALA A 268 24.64 6.40 77.26
CA ALA A 268 25.76 7.01 76.54
C ALA A 268 25.32 7.65 75.22
N GLU A 269 24.44 6.98 74.45
CA GLU A 269 23.98 7.44 73.15
C GLU A 269 23.01 8.64 73.24
N ASP A 270 22.20 8.72 74.30
CA ASP A 270 21.30 9.85 74.57
C ASP A 270 22.08 11.13 74.95
N GLN A 271 23.20 10.99 75.67
CA GLN A 271 24.12 12.11 75.94
C GLN A 271 24.80 12.58 74.66
N GLU A 272 25.25 11.65 73.81
CA GLU A 272 25.89 11.98 72.54
C GLU A 272 24.93 12.69 71.57
N LYS A 273 23.67 12.25 71.48
CA LYS A 273 22.64 12.93 70.66
C LYS A 273 22.30 14.34 71.16
N LYS A 274 22.26 14.57 72.48
CA LYS A 274 22.10 15.91 73.04
C LYS A 274 23.25 16.83 72.64
N SER A 275 24.49 16.33 72.71
CA SER A 275 25.68 17.12 72.33
C SER A 275 25.73 17.50 70.84
N LYS A 276 25.27 16.62 69.95
CA LYS A 276 25.22 16.88 68.49
C LYS A 276 24.11 17.84 68.07
N ARG A 277 23.02 17.92 68.84
CA ARG A 277 21.90 18.84 68.58
C ARG A 277 22.25 20.29 68.96
N ILE A 278 23.07 20.46 70.00
CA ILE A 278 23.54 21.76 70.49
C ILE A 278 24.59 22.39 69.55
N LYS A 279 25.30 21.59 68.74
CA LYS A 279 26.33 22.08 67.80
C LYS A 279 25.81 22.48 66.41
N LYS A 280 24.50 22.40 66.17
CA LYS A 280 23.89 22.57 64.83
C LYS A 280 23.00 23.82 64.70
N ASP A 281 22.86 24.57 65.79
CA ASP A 281 22.31 25.94 65.83
C ASP A 281 23.48 26.93 65.93
#